data_AF-A0A0B6Y3W2-F1
#
_entry.id   AF-A0A0B6Y3W2-F1
#
_cell.length_a   1.000
_cell.length_b   1.000
_cell.length_c   1.000
_cell.angle_alpha   90.00
_cell.angle_beta   90.00
_cell.angle_gamma   90.00
#
_symmetry.space_group_name_H-M   'P 1'
#
loop_
_entity.id
_entity.type
_entity.pdbx_description
1 polymer ?
#
loop_
_entity_poly.entity_id
_entity_poly.type
_entity_poly.pdbx_seq_one_letter_code
_entity_poly.pdbx_strand_id
1 'polypeptide(L)'
;DHSTKEECKQPLDDYVKDHFNNVYVVRARKREGLIRSRLIGAKMATGDVLVFLDSHVECNINFLPPLLEPIAENYSTVVCPFIDVID
;
A
#
# COMPACT_ATOMS: atom_id res chain seq x y z
N ASP A 1 3.10 7.53 8.15
CA ASP A 1 2.40 8.01 9.37
C ASP A 1 3.31 8.92 10.18
N HIS A 2 3.57 10.15 9.72
CA HIS A 2 4.42 11.13 10.41
C HIS A 2 5.85 10.64 10.74
N SER A 3 6.53 10.10 9.72
CA SER A 3 7.90 9.60 9.83
C SER A 3 8.90 10.72 10.17
N THR A 4 9.86 10.43 11.05
CA THR A 4 10.89 11.40 11.48
C THR A 4 12.19 11.31 10.68
N LYS A 5 12.50 10.14 10.12
CA LYS A 5 13.71 9.90 9.32
C LYS A 5 13.76 10.81 8.09
N GLU A 6 14.90 11.44 7.84
CA GLU A 6 15.05 12.41 6.75
C GLU A 6 14.93 11.76 5.37
N GLU A 7 15.42 10.52 5.19
CA GLU A 7 15.30 9.79 3.92
C GLU A 7 13.83 9.57 3.53
N CYS A 8 12.91 9.53 4.50
CA CYS A 8 11.49 9.37 4.25
C CYS A 8 10.79 10.68 3.85
N LYS A 9 11.46 11.83 3.78
CA LYS A 9 10.86 13.15 3.47
C LYS A 9 11.10 13.52 2.01
N GLN A 10 11.70 14.69 1.75
CA GLN A 10 11.96 15.21 0.41
C GLN A 10 12.74 14.22 -0.48
N PRO A 11 13.77 13.50 0.00
CA PRO A 11 14.48 12.53 -0.84
C PRO A 11 13.57 11.44 -1.41
N LEU A 12 12.60 10.95 -0.64
CA LEU A 12 11.61 9.98 -1.10
C LEU A 12 10.64 10.59 -2.11
N ASP A 13 10.19 11.83 -1.87
CA ASP A 13 9.25 12.50 -2.77
C ASP A 13 9.89 12.75 -4.15
N ASP A 14 11.15 13.19 -4.17
CA ASP A 14 11.92 13.38 -5.39
C ASP A 14 12.15 12.05 -6.12
N TYR A 15 12.60 11.02 -5.39
CA TYR A 15 12.81 9.69 -5.97
C TYR A 15 11.54 9.12 -6.61
N VAL A 16 10.40 9.22 -5.92
CA VAL A 16 9.11 8.72 -6.44
C VAL A 16 8.71 9.48 -7.69
N LYS A 17 8.85 10.81 -7.69
CA LYS A 17 8.51 11.67 -8.82
C LYS A 17 9.36 11.39 -10.06
N ASP A 18 10.65 11.11 -9.87
CA ASP A 18 11.58 10.90 -10.98
C ASP A 18 11.46 9.51 -11.61
N HIS A 19 11.01 8.50 -10.85
CA HIS A 19 11.02 7.10 -11.30
C HIS A 19 9.64 6.50 -11.55
N PHE A 20 8.55 7.11 -11.05
CA PHE A 20 7.21 6.55 -11.14
C PHE A 20 6.17 7.59 -11.52
N ASN A 21 5.26 7.20 -12.41
CA ASN A 21 4.14 8.07 -12.84
C ASN A 21 2.82 7.75 -12.11
N ASN A 22 2.76 6.64 -11.39
CA ASN A 22 1.54 6.09 -10.77
C ASN A 22 1.70 5.78 -9.27
N VAL A 23 2.79 6.25 -8.66
CA VAL A 23 3.06 6.08 -7.22
C VAL A 23 2.93 7.45 -6.56
N TYR A 24 2.19 7.52 -5.46
CA TYR A 24 1.89 8.76 -4.75
C TYR A 24 2.24 8.63 -3.27
N VAL A 25 2.96 9.61 -2.74
CA VAL A 25 3.28 9.69 -1.31
C VAL A 25 2.28 10.60 -0.61
N VAL A 26 1.48 10.03 0.30
CA VAL A 26 0.50 10.79 1.08
C VAL A 26 1.06 11.12 2.46
N ARG A 27 1.15 12.42 2.78
CA ARG A 27 1.75 12.91 4.03
C ARG A 27 0.70 13.23 5.09
N ALA A 28 0.74 12.51 6.21
CA ALA A 28 -0.07 12.81 7.40
C ALA A 28 0.51 13.99 8.19
N ARG A 29 -0.32 14.97 8.56
CA ARG A 29 0.08 16.18 9.30
C ARG A 29 0.55 15.89 10.73
N LYS A 30 0.06 14.80 11.32
CA LYS A 30 0.42 14.29 12.65
C LYS A 30 0.42 12.77 12.61
N ARG A 31 0.91 12.13 13.66
CA ARG A 31 0.85 10.67 13.81
C ARG A 31 -0.60 10.24 14.07
N GLU A 32 -1.18 9.50 13.13
CA GLU A 32 -2.57 9.03 13.15
C GLU A 32 -2.66 7.55 13.58
N GLY A 33 -1.56 6.79 13.47
CA GLY A 33 -1.53 5.35 13.73
C GLY A 33 -1.87 4.50 12.49
N LEU A 34 -1.60 3.20 12.57
CA LEU A 34 -1.72 2.25 11.44
C LEU A 34 -3.14 2.22 10.85
N ILE A 35 -4.16 2.09 11.70
CA ILE A 35 -5.56 1.96 11.26
C ILE A 35 -6.01 3.20 10.48
N ARG A 36 -5.79 4.40 11.05
CA ARG A 36 -6.20 5.66 10.42
C ARG A 36 -5.38 5.97 9.18
N SER A 37 -4.10 5.60 9.15
CA SER A 37 -3.26 5.71 7.95
C SER A 37 -3.80 4.87 6.80
N ARG A 38 -4.24 3.63 7.05
CA ARG A 38 -4.91 2.79 6.04
C ARG A 38 -6.19 3.44 5.51
N LEU A 39 -7.01 4.03 6.39
CA LEU A 39 -8.23 4.75 5.99
C LEU A 39 -7.95 6.02 5.16
N ILE A 40 -6.87 6.76 5.46
CA ILE A 40 -6.48 7.93 4.65
C ILE A 40 -6.10 7.48 3.24
N GLY A 41 -5.30 6.42 3.11
CA GLY A 41 -4.96 5.85 1.81
C GLY A 41 -6.19 5.36 1.05
N ALA A 42 -7.07 4.61 1.72
CA ALA A 42 -8.31 4.11 1.12
C ALA A 42 -9.23 5.21 0.57
N LYS A 43 -9.31 6.37 1.25
CA LYS A 43 -10.10 7.52 0.78
C LYS A 43 -9.57 8.18 -0.49
N MET A 44 -8.28 8.01 -0.79
CA MET A 44 -7.64 8.61 -1.97
C MET A 44 -7.53 7.63 -3.14
N ALA A 45 -7.63 6.33 -2.86
CA ALA A 45 -7.59 5.29 -3.87
C ALA A 45 -8.81 5.36 -4.79
N THR A 46 -8.59 5.12 -6.08
CA THR A 46 -9.63 5.14 -7.12
C THR A 46 -9.88 3.77 -7.74
N GLY A 47 -9.12 2.74 -7.34
CA GLY A 47 -9.28 1.37 -7.85
C GLY A 47 -10.49 0.67 -7.25
N ASP A 48 -11.00 -0.33 -7.99
CA ASP A 48 -12.18 -1.11 -7.58
C ASP A 48 -11.91 -2.00 -6.36
N VAL A 49 -10.65 -2.41 -6.17
CA VAL A 49 -10.19 -3.26 -5.07
C VAL A 49 -9.03 -2.60 -4.34
N LEU A 50 -9.05 -2.61 -3.01
CA LEU A 50 -7.96 -2.12 -2.17
C LEU A 50 -7.06 -3.28 -1.75
N VAL A 51 -5.76 -3.17 -2.05
CA VAL A 51 -4.73 -4.11 -1.59
C VAL A 51 -3.84 -3.39 -0.59
N PHE A 52 -3.77 -3.91 0.64
CA PHE A 52 -2.91 -3.37 1.69
C PHE A 52 -1.65 -4.22 1.81
N LEU A 53 -0.49 -3.57 1.68
CA LEU A 53 0.82 -4.16 1.88
C LEU A 53 1.57 -3.40 2.97
N ASP A 54 2.35 -4.12 3.78
CA ASP A 54 3.25 -3.50 4.74
C ASP A 54 4.50 -2.98 4.01
N SER A 55 5.20 -2.00 4.59
CA SER A 55 6.32 -1.30 3.91
C SER A 55 7.61 -2.13 3.72
N HIS A 56 7.59 -3.40 4.09
CA HIS A 56 8.75 -4.29 4.21
C HIS A 56 8.39 -5.70 3.71
N VAL A 57 7.64 -5.76 2.61
CA VAL A 57 7.22 -7.00 1.97
C VAL A 57 7.76 -7.08 0.55
N GLU A 58 7.94 -8.31 0.08
CA GLU A 58 8.27 -8.61 -1.32
C GLU A 58 7.15 -9.46 -1.92
N CYS A 59 6.65 -9.06 -3.09
CA CYS A 59 5.58 -9.77 -3.75
C CYS A 59 6.14 -10.91 -4.61
N ASN A 60 5.56 -12.11 -4.49
CA ASN A 60 5.92 -13.24 -5.33
C ASN A 60 5.36 -13.07 -6.76
N ILE A 61 5.89 -13.85 -7.70
CA ILE A 61 5.43 -13.89 -9.08
C ILE A 61 3.95 -14.28 -9.08
N ASN A 62 3.15 -13.52 -9.83
CA ASN A 62 1.72 -13.77 -10.00
C ASN A 62 0.91 -13.77 -8.68
N PHE A 63 1.34 -13.03 -7.66
CA PHE A 63 0.63 -12.98 -6.38
C PHE A 63 -0.78 -12.36 -6.48
N LEU A 64 -1.01 -11.45 -7.43
CA LEU A 64 -2.22 -10.62 -7.46
C LEU A 64 -3.44 -11.32 -8.11
N PRO A 65 -3.35 -11.95 -9.29
CA PRO A 65 -4.51 -12.62 -9.91
C PRO A 65 -5.26 -13.62 -9.02
N PRO A 66 -4.61 -14.55 -8.28
CA PRO A 66 -5.33 -15.48 -7.41
C PRO A 66 -6.01 -14.79 -6.21
N LEU A 67 -5.59 -13.57 -5.85
CA LEU A 67 -6.25 -12.77 -4.82
C LEU A 67 -7.46 -12.01 -5.37
N LEU A 68 -7.40 -11.58 -6.64
CA LEU A 68 -8.50 -10.83 -7.25
C LEU A 68 -9.65 -11.73 -7.73
N GLU A 69 -9.37 -12.96 -8.14
CA GLU A 69 -10.37 -13.88 -8.68
C GLU A 69 -11.57 -14.13 -7.73
N PRO A 70 -11.38 -14.44 -6.43
CA PRO A 70 -12.51 -14.61 -5.49
C PRO A 70 -13.32 -13.32 -5.24
N ILE A 71 -12.69 -12.15 -5.39
CA ILE A 71 -13.35 -10.85 -5.25
C ILE A 71 -14.17 -10.53 -6.51
N ALA A 72 -13.66 -10.90 -7.68
CA ALA A 72 -14.38 -10.74 -8.94
C ALA A 72 -15.64 -11.63 -9.00
N GLU A 73 -15.58 -12.84 -8.42
CA GLU A 73 -16.74 -13.72 -8.28
C GLU A 73 -17.76 -13.20 -7.26
N ASN A 74 -17.29 -12.66 -6.14
CA ASN A 74 -18.14 -12.07 -5.11
C ASN A 74 -17.46 -10.85 -4.46
N TYR A 75 -18.01 -9.66 -4.73
CA TYR A 75 -17.48 -8.38 -4.25
C TYR A 75 -17.48 -8.23 -2.70
N SER A 76 -18.21 -9.09 -1.99
CA SER A 76 -18.22 -9.11 -0.52
C SER A 76 -17.10 -9.97 0.09
N THR A 77 -16.34 -10.69 -0.74
CA THR A 77 -15.20 -11.51 -0.33
C THR A 77 -14.00 -10.66 0.05
N VAL A 78 -13.36 -11.00 1.17
CA VAL A 78 -12.07 -10.44 1.59
C VAL A 78 -11.05 -11.57 1.61
N VAL A 79 -9.91 -11.37 0.93
CA VAL A 79 -8.85 -12.37 0.81
C VAL A 79 -7.60 -11.93 1.56
N CYS A 80 -6.79 -12.90 1.96
CA CYS A 80 -5.45 -12.68 2.52
C CYS A 80 -4.48 -13.66 1.84
N PRO A 81 -3.32 -13.21 1.33
CA PRO A 81 -2.32 -14.11 0.80
C PRO A 81 -1.69 -14.96 1.91
N PHE A 82 -1.03 -16.06 1.52
CA PHE A 82 -0.06 -16.70 2.39
C PHE A 82 1.13 -15.76 2.60
N ILE A 83 1.58 -15.61 3.85
CA ILE A 83 2.67 -14.71 4.21
C ILE A 83 3.88 -15.54 4.58
N ASP A 84 4.86 -15.57 3.66
CA ASP A 84 6.16 -16.19 3.89
C ASP A 84 7.05 -15.30 4.77
N VAL A 85 8.04 -15.92 5.42
CA VAL A 85 9.04 -15.21 6.23
C VAL A 85 10.24 -14.85 5.36
N ILE A 86 10.69 -13.60 5.44
CA ILE A 86 11.94 -13.12 4.86
C ILE A 86 12.94 -12.93 6.01
N ASP A 87 14.12 -13.55 5.93
CA ASP A 87 15.21 -13.48 6.91
C ASP A 87 16.19 -12.34 6.60
#